data_AF-A0A8J7R6V9-F1
#
_entry.id   AF-A0A8J7R6V9-F1
#
_cell.length_a   1.000
_cell.length_b   1.000
_cell.length_c   1.000
_cell.angle_alpha   90.00
_cell.angle_beta   90.00
_cell.angle_gamma   90.00
#
_symmetry.space_group_name_H-M   'P 1'
#
loop_
_entity.id
_entity.type
_entity.pdbx_description
1 polymer ?
#
loop_
_entity_poly.entity_id
_entity_poly.type
_entity_poly.pdbx_seq_one_letter_code
_entity_poly.pdbx_strand_id
1 'polypeptide(L)'
;MPQRLRVLAGDCQVTDRGDRTRTHRGRVVVLIKPDDTTLVHDADGYQPVAWLTRPESVVVEGDGDGFTVTARDGSRRLRVVAEEATACRALPVTEAGVPVGACPDDGGPLVRSRGDVVCLDCETRWGLPAGASVTDATCDDCGLPKIRVERGEPFHLCLDPACDPMEDAVSDRFDRAWDCPDCEGDLRVRSAPGRVYLGCENYPDCETTFSFPAGVVVDECDCGLPVFETAAGLGCLDGTCAVGGHTASKKAKSE
;
A
#
# COMPACT_ATOMS: atom_id res chain seq x y z
N MET A 1 -4.37 -20.19 -2.46
CA MET A 1 -5.75 -20.69 -2.27
C MET A 1 -6.54 -19.47 -1.85
N PRO A 2 -7.57 -19.06 -2.61
CA PRO A 2 -8.15 -17.74 -2.44
C PRO A 2 -8.68 -17.59 -1.02
N GLN A 3 -8.47 -16.40 -0.44
CA GLN A 3 -9.05 -16.07 0.84
C GLN A 3 -10.56 -16.27 0.77
N ARG A 4 -11.18 -16.65 1.89
CA ARG A 4 -12.61 -16.92 1.93
C ARG A 4 -13.30 -15.92 2.84
N LEU A 5 -14.31 -15.26 2.31
CA LEU A 5 -15.25 -14.45 3.07
C LEU A 5 -16.43 -15.35 3.49
N ARG A 6 -16.96 -15.15 4.69
CA ARG A 6 -18.15 -15.88 5.14
C ARG A 6 -19.38 -15.00 5.02
N VAL A 7 -20.42 -15.55 4.40
CA VAL A 7 -21.75 -14.94 4.31
C VAL A 7 -22.70 -15.80 5.12
N LEU A 8 -23.29 -15.21 6.16
CA LEU A 8 -24.37 -15.81 6.93
C LEU A 8 -25.62 -14.96 6.78
N ALA A 9 -26.79 -15.56 6.71
CA ALA A 9 -28.05 -14.84 6.66
C ALA A 9 -29.13 -15.63 7.39
N GLY A 10 -30.06 -14.95 8.04
CA GLY A 10 -31.14 -15.57 8.79
C GLY A 10 -32.01 -14.54 9.49
N ASP A 11 -33.06 -15.01 10.18
CA ASP A 11 -33.80 -14.19 11.14
C ASP A 11 -33.02 -14.12 12.45
N CYS A 12 -32.42 -12.95 12.70
CA CYS A 12 -31.41 -12.79 13.72
C CYS A 12 -31.80 -11.78 14.78
N GLN A 13 -31.37 -12.06 16.00
CA GLN A 13 -31.15 -11.03 17.00
C GLN A 13 -29.67 -10.60 16.99
N VAL A 14 -29.44 -9.31 16.82
CA VAL A 14 -28.11 -8.68 16.80
C VAL A 14 -27.95 -7.85 18.07
N THR A 15 -26.85 -8.05 18.80
CA THR A 15 -26.52 -7.28 20.00
C THR A 15 -25.11 -6.71 19.86
N ASP A 16 -24.99 -5.40 19.80
CA ASP A 16 -23.71 -4.69 19.87
C ASP A 16 -23.54 -4.09 21.27
N ARG A 17 -22.50 -4.52 21.98
CA ARG A 17 -22.11 -3.99 23.28
C ARG A 17 -20.84 -3.19 23.13
N GLY A 18 -20.93 -1.89 23.39
CA GLY A 18 -19.80 -0.99 23.64
C GLY A 18 -20.14 -0.09 24.83
N ASP A 19 -19.90 1.22 24.71
CA ASP A 19 -20.32 2.21 25.73
C ASP A 19 -21.82 2.19 26.01
N ARG A 20 -22.61 1.80 25.00
CA ARG A 20 -24.03 1.52 25.10
C ARG A 20 -24.31 0.16 24.48
N THR A 21 -25.31 -0.54 25.00
CA THR A 21 -25.82 -1.76 24.39
C THR A 21 -26.94 -1.41 23.42
N ARG A 22 -26.86 -1.91 22.20
CA ARG A 22 -27.91 -1.82 21.18
C ARG A 22 -28.34 -3.22 20.76
N THR A 23 -29.63 -3.40 20.56
CA THR A 23 -30.21 -4.66 20.10
C THR A 23 -31.10 -4.41 18.89
N HIS A 24 -30.91 -5.21 17.85
CA HIS A 24 -31.72 -5.20 16.63
C HIS A 24 -32.31 -6.61 16.43
N ARG A 25 -33.52 -6.69 15.86
CA ARG A 25 -34.16 -7.95 15.45
C ARG A 25 -34.60 -7.82 14.00
N GLY A 26 -34.31 -8.82 13.19
CA GLY A 26 -34.79 -8.88 11.82
C GLY A 26 -33.99 -9.86 10.97
N ARG A 27 -34.36 -9.95 9.70
CA ARG A 27 -33.61 -10.73 8.71
C ARG A 27 -32.41 -9.91 8.26
N VAL A 28 -31.21 -10.42 8.53
CA VAL A 28 -29.95 -9.71 8.27
C VAL A 28 -28.97 -10.60 7.49
N VAL A 29 -28.00 -9.95 6.85
CA VAL A 29 -26.83 -10.57 6.26
C VAL A 29 -25.59 -10.19 7.07
N VAL A 30 -24.82 -11.20 7.46
CA VAL A 30 -23.54 -11.06 8.15
C VAL A 30 -22.42 -11.38 7.17
N LEU A 31 -21.49 -10.46 7.00
CA LEU A 31 -20.26 -10.63 6.24
C LEU A 31 -19.08 -10.68 7.20
N ILE A 32 -18.28 -11.75 7.15
CA ILE A 32 -17.01 -11.87 7.89
C ILE A 32 -15.89 -11.94 6.86
N LYS A 33 -15.13 -10.85 6.75
CA LYS A 33 -14.00 -10.73 5.83
C LYS A 33 -12.80 -11.57 6.30
N PRO A 34 -11.81 -11.82 5.42
CA PRO A 34 -10.60 -12.55 5.80
C PRO A 34 -9.78 -11.92 6.93
N ASP A 35 -9.92 -10.61 7.17
CA ASP A 35 -9.31 -9.89 8.30
C ASP A 35 -10.23 -9.82 9.52
N ASP A 36 -11.20 -10.74 9.60
CA ASP A 36 -12.22 -10.85 10.65
C ASP A 36 -13.19 -9.67 10.79
N THR A 37 -13.07 -8.65 9.94
CA THR A 37 -14.05 -7.55 9.90
C THR A 37 -15.45 -8.13 9.70
N THR A 38 -16.28 -7.92 10.71
CA THR A 38 -17.63 -8.47 10.81
C THR A 38 -18.64 -7.34 10.63
N LEU A 39 -19.43 -7.43 9.56
CA LEU A 39 -20.44 -6.45 9.18
C LEU A 39 -21.81 -7.10 9.22
N VAL A 40 -22.81 -6.43 9.80
CA VAL A 40 -24.20 -6.88 9.80
C VAL A 40 -25.06 -5.84 9.07
N HIS A 41 -25.67 -6.24 7.97
CA HIS A 41 -26.57 -5.40 7.18
C HIS A 41 -28.01 -5.91 7.29
N ASP A 42 -28.95 -4.98 7.45
CA ASP A 42 -30.37 -5.25 7.20
C ASP A 42 -30.74 -4.80 5.78
N ALA A 43 -32.03 -4.62 5.51
CA ALA A 43 -32.52 -4.22 4.20
C ALA A 43 -32.47 -2.70 3.93
N ASP A 44 -32.16 -1.87 4.93
CA ASP A 44 -32.24 -0.41 4.81
C ASP A 44 -30.91 0.29 5.11
N GLY A 45 -30.69 1.41 4.44
CA GLY A 45 -29.50 2.21 4.62
C GLY A 45 -28.24 1.63 3.97
N TYR A 46 -27.27 2.53 3.76
CA TYR A 46 -25.98 2.18 3.17
C TYR A 46 -25.03 1.53 4.20
N GLN A 47 -25.16 1.91 5.48
CA GLN A 47 -24.26 1.46 6.54
C GLN A 47 -24.76 0.15 7.18
N PRO A 48 -23.84 -0.70 7.67
CA PRO A 48 -24.22 -1.84 8.48
C PRO A 48 -24.89 -1.38 9.78
N VAL A 49 -25.93 -2.11 10.22
CA VAL A 49 -26.62 -1.86 11.49
C VAL A 49 -25.71 -2.11 12.71
N ALA A 50 -24.73 -2.99 12.56
CA ALA A 50 -23.69 -3.23 13.56
C ALA A 50 -22.41 -3.76 12.89
N TRP A 51 -21.24 -3.39 13.41
CA TRP A 51 -19.96 -3.88 12.90
C TRP A 51 -18.83 -3.85 13.93
N LEU A 52 -17.83 -4.71 13.71
CA LEU A 52 -16.50 -4.62 14.30
C LEU A 52 -15.45 -4.77 13.20
N THR A 53 -14.50 -3.83 13.15
CA THR A 53 -13.44 -3.79 12.14
C THR A 53 -12.19 -4.43 12.72
N ARG A 54 -11.68 -5.50 12.08
CA ARG A 54 -10.49 -6.25 12.52
C ARG A 54 -10.48 -6.56 14.03
N PRO A 55 -11.54 -7.22 14.55
CA PRO A 55 -11.61 -7.60 15.96
C PRO A 55 -10.49 -8.58 16.35
N GLU A 56 -10.16 -8.64 17.63
CA GLU A 56 -9.20 -9.58 18.20
C GLU A 56 -9.62 -11.05 18.01
N SER A 57 -10.93 -11.31 17.91
CA SER A 57 -11.44 -12.65 17.63
C SER A 57 -12.84 -12.64 17.02
N VAL A 58 -13.11 -13.63 16.16
CA VAL A 58 -14.45 -13.98 15.66
C VAL A 58 -14.68 -15.47 15.82
N VAL A 59 -15.72 -15.83 16.55
CA VAL A 59 -16.17 -17.21 16.72
C VAL A 59 -17.52 -17.37 16.02
N VAL A 60 -17.65 -18.43 15.24
CA VAL A 60 -18.93 -18.78 14.62
C VAL A 60 -19.26 -20.23 14.90
N GLU A 61 -20.43 -20.44 15.48
CA GLU A 61 -20.97 -21.73 15.87
C GLU A 61 -22.30 -21.94 15.15
N GLY A 62 -22.62 -23.18 14.77
CA GLY A 62 -23.89 -23.51 14.10
C GLY A 62 -23.83 -24.87 13.40
N ASP A 63 -25.01 -25.45 13.17
CA ASP A 63 -25.22 -26.79 12.62
C ASP A 63 -26.02 -26.79 11.31
N GLY A 64 -26.26 -25.61 10.72
CA GLY A 64 -26.93 -25.45 9.43
C GLY A 64 -28.37 -24.95 9.54
N ASP A 65 -29.05 -25.25 10.65
CA ASP A 65 -30.39 -24.75 10.95
C ASP A 65 -30.33 -23.37 11.62
N GLY A 66 -29.29 -23.10 12.41
CA GLY A 66 -29.04 -21.81 13.03
C GLY A 66 -27.55 -21.46 13.06
N PHE A 67 -27.24 -20.24 13.52
CA PHE A 67 -25.85 -19.85 13.79
C PHE A 67 -25.76 -18.81 14.89
N THR A 68 -24.60 -18.78 15.54
CA THR A 68 -24.16 -17.67 16.40
C THR A 68 -22.83 -17.14 15.88
N VAL A 69 -22.75 -15.82 15.67
CA VAL A 69 -21.50 -15.09 15.44
C VAL A 69 -21.18 -14.29 16.69
N THR A 70 -19.96 -14.40 17.21
CA THR A 70 -19.46 -13.55 18.28
C THR A 70 -18.12 -12.95 17.87
N ALA A 71 -18.08 -11.64 17.65
CA ALA A 71 -16.86 -10.87 17.42
C ALA A 71 -16.52 -10.04 18.68
N ARG A 72 -15.24 -9.96 19.05
CA ARG A 72 -14.76 -9.26 20.25
C ARG A 72 -13.52 -8.42 19.95
N ASP A 73 -13.51 -7.22 20.50
CA ASP A 73 -12.41 -6.26 20.41
C ASP A 73 -12.34 -5.45 21.71
N GLY A 74 -11.46 -5.87 22.63
CA GLY A 74 -11.40 -5.32 23.99
C GLY A 74 -12.73 -5.42 24.73
N SER A 75 -13.30 -4.27 25.14
CA SER A 75 -14.61 -4.21 25.80
C SER A 75 -15.79 -4.31 24.85
N ARG A 76 -15.57 -4.15 23.53
CA ARG A 76 -16.62 -4.21 22.53
C ARG A 76 -16.93 -5.66 22.15
N ARG A 77 -18.22 -5.95 21.99
CA ARG A 77 -18.69 -7.27 21.57
C ARG A 77 -19.92 -7.17 20.68
N LEU A 78 -19.77 -7.69 19.47
CA LEU A 78 -20.87 -7.90 18.53
C LEU A 78 -21.29 -9.37 18.59
N ARG A 79 -22.57 -9.61 18.86
CA ARG A 79 -23.16 -10.96 18.86
C ARG A 79 -24.38 -11.02 17.96
N VAL A 80 -24.40 -11.98 17.05
CA VAL A 80 -25.54 -12.28 16.18
C VAL A 80 -26.01 -13.70 16.48
N VAL A 81 -27.31 -13.90 16.67
CA VAL A 81 -27.91 -15.22 16.83
C VAL A 81 -29.05 -15.37 15.84
N ALA A 82 -28.94 -16.35 14.96
CA ALA A 82 -30.02 -16.81 14.09
C ALA A 82 -30.57 -18.12 14.65
N GLU A 83 -31.87 -18.15 14.92
CA GLU A 83 -32.59 -19.41 15.21
C GLU A 83 -32.92 -20.16 13.92
N GLU A 84 -33.08 -19.43 12.82
CA GLU A 84 -33.28 -19.99 11.48
C GLU A 84 -32.32 -19.33 10.49
N ALA A 85 -31.34 -20.11 10.02
CA ALA A 85 -30.35 -19.71 9.04
C ALA A 85 -30.87 -19.95 7.62
N THR A 86 -30.94 -18.89 6.82
CA THR A 86 -31.24 -18.99 5.38
C THR A 86 -29.99 -19.21 4.53
N ALA A 87 -28.81 -18.82 5.04
CA ALA A 87 -27.54 -19.06 4.37
C ALA A 87 -26.38 -19.15 5.36
N CYS A 88 -25.44 -20.05 5.09
CA CYS A 88 -24.12 -20.09 5.71
C CYS A 88 -23.13 -20.62 4.67
N ARG A 89 -22.32 -19.74 4.07
CA ARG A 89 -21.42 -20.06 2.96
C ARG A 89 -20.07 -19.40 3.16
N ALA A 90 -19.01 -20.11 2.80
CA ALA A 90 -17.68 -19.53 2.62
C ALA A 90 -17.46 -19.34 1.11
N LEU A 91 -17.31 -18.10 0.67
CA LEU A 91 -17.15 -17.75 -0.74
C LEU A 91 -15.69 -17.34 -1.00
N PRO A 92 -15.06 -17.83 -2.09
CA PRO A 92 -13.73 -17.35 -2.48
C PRO A 92 -13.83 -15.87 -2.82
N VAL A 93 -12.84 -15.11 -2.38
CA VAL A 93 -12.69 -13.70 -2.69
C VAL A 93 -11.24 -13.41 -3.05
N THR A 94 -11.05 -12.46 -3.94
CA THR A 94 -9.75 -11.91 -4.30
C THR A 94 -9.69 -10.43 -3.97
N GLU A 95 -8.51 -9.84 -4.11
CA GLU A 95 -8.43 -8.38 -4.18
C GLU A 95 -9.07 -7.90 -5.49
N ALA A 96 -9.78 -6.77 -5.42
CA ALA A 96 -10.30 -6.08 -6.59
C ALA A 96 -9.44 -4.83 -6.81
N GLY A 97 -8.90 -4.67 -8.01
CA GLY A 97 -7.98 -3.60 -8.35
C GLY A 97 -8.10 -3.16 -9.80
N VAL A 98 -7.25 -2.23 -10.20
CA VAL A 98 -7.14 -1.78 -11.59
C VAL A 98 -6.39 -2.84 -12.39
N PRO A 99 -6.91 -3.39 -13.50
CA PRO A 99 -6.18 -4.33 -14.34
C PRO A 99 -4.89 -3.70 -14.89
N VAL A 100 -3.77 -4.43 -14.84
CA VAL A 100 -2.45 -3.92 -15.27
C VAL A 100 -1.67 -4.88 -16.17
N GLY A 101 -2.24 -6.03 -16.54
CA GLY A 101 -1.61 -6.97 -17.46
C GLY A 101 -1.97 -8.42 -17.18
N ALA A 102 -1.18 -9.33 -17.74
CA ALA A 102 -1.26 -10.76 -17.51
C ALA A 102 0.01 -11.24 -16.80
N CYS A 103 -0.15 -12.21 -15.91
CA CYS A 103 0.95 -12.83 -15.20
C CYS A 103 1.73 -13.74 -16.15
N PRO A 104 3.07 -13.64 -16.23
CA PRO A 104 3.86 -14.46 -17.13
C PRO A 104 3.89 -15.94 -16.73
N ASP A 105 3.64 -16.26 -15.46
CA ASP A 105 3.72 -17.63 -14.94
C ASP A 105 2.49 -18.47 -15.28
N ASP A 106 1.29 -17.88 -15.28
CA ASP A 106 0.01 -18.60 -15.42
C ASP A 106 -0.97 -17.95 -16.41
N GLY A 107 -0.64 -16.78 -16.99
CA GLY A 107 -1.52 -16.01 -17.86
C GLY A 107 -2.69 -15.33 -17.15
N GLY A 108 -2.75 -15.42 -15.82
CA GLY A 108 -3.83 -14.87 -15.00
C GLY A 108 -3.84 -13.34 -14.98
N PRO A 109 -4.97 -12.70 -14.67
CA PRO A 109 -5.07 -11.25 -14.64
C PRO A 109 -4.26 -10.66 -13.48
N LEU A 110 -3.41 -9.69 -13.80
CA LEU A 110 -2.72 -8.84 -12.83
C LEU A 110 -3.60 -7.63 -12.52
N VAL A 111 -3.78 -7.34 -11.24
CA VAL A 111 -4.46 -6.12 -10.78
C VAL A 111 -3.56 -5.33 -9.85
N ARG A 112 -3.55 -4.01 -10.01
CA ARG A 112 -3.03 -3.08 -9.02
C ARG A 112 -4.09 -2.87 -7.95
N SER A 113 -3.79 -3.31 -6.74
CA SER A 113 -4.62 -3.11 -5.56
C SER A 113 -3.75 -2.52 -4.47
N ARG A 114 -4.17 -1.39 -3.91
CA ARG A 114 -3.40 -0.67 -2.89
C ARG A 114 -1.98 -0.35 -3.40
N GLY A 115 -0.96 -0.77 -2.66
CA GLY A 115 0.46 -0.57 -2.98
C GLY A 115 1.08 -1.77 -3.70
N ASP A 116 0.29 -2.70 -4.23
CA ASP A 116 0.79 -3.94 -4.81
C ASP A 116 0.19 -4.18 -6.20
N VAL A 117 0.91 -4.95 -7.01
CA VAL A 117 0.35 -5.68 -8.15
C VAL A 117 0.21 -7.15 -7.75
N VAL A 118 -0.95 -7.74 -8.01
CA VAL A 118 -1.29 -9.10 -7.58
C VAL A 118 -1.86 -9.89 -8.74
N CYS A 119 -1.39 -11.12 -8.95
CA CYS A 119 -2.07 -12.08 -9.83
C CYS A 119 -3.28 -12.67 -9.11
N LEU A 120 -4.44 -12.67 -9.76
CA LEU A 120 -5.66 -13.22 -9.16
C LEU A 120 -5.71 -14.76 -9.13
N ASP A 121 -4.88 -15.43 -9.93
CA ASP A 121 -4.87 -16.88 -10.07
C ASP A 121 -3.78 -17.54 -9.20
N CYS A 122 -2.50 -17.21 -9.40
CA CYS A 122 -1.40 -17.71 -8.56
C CYS A 122 -1.18 -16.95 -7.24
N GLU A 123 -1.86 -15.80 -7.02
CA GLU A 123 -1.76 -14.97 -5.82
C GLU A 123 -0.38 -14.31 -5.58
N THR A 124 0.57 -14.43 -6.52
CA THR A 124 1.87 -13.75 -6.47
C THR A 124 1.69 -12.23 -6.36
N ARG A 125 2.54 -11.59 -5.55
CA ARG A 125 2.46 -10.16 -5.22
C ARG A 125 3.79 -9.46 -5.47
N TRP A 126 3.71 -8.27 -6.05
CA TRP A 126 4.83 -7.35 -6.23
C TRP A 126 4.49 -6.01 -5.60
N GLY A 127 5.26 -5.63 -4.57
CA GLY A 127 5.09 -4.35 -3.89
C GLY A 127 5.59 -3.20 -4.77
N LEU A 128 4.78 -2.16 -4.91
CA LEU A 128 5.13 -0.94 -5.65
C LEU A 128 5.92 0.01 -4.74
N PRO A 129 7.07 0.54 -5.21
CA PRO A 129 7.76 1.62 -4.52
C PRO A 129 6.86 2.84 -4.31
N ALA A 130 7.12 3.61 -3.26
CA ALA A 130 6.40 4.85 -3.01
C ALA A 130 6.49 5.80 -4.22
N GLY A 131 5.34 6.29 -4.67
CA GLY A 131 5.20 7.16 -5.84
C GLY A 131 5.18 6.43 -7.19
N ALA A 132 5.31 5.10 -7.23
CA ALA A 132 5.31 4.36 -8.48
C ALA A 132 3.91 4.25 -9.12
N SER A 133 3.91 4.21 -10.44
CA SER A 133 2.74 3.91 -11.28
C SER A 133 3.05 2.73 -12.19
N VAL A 134 2.06 1.90 -12.49
CA VAL A 134 2.20 0.82 -13.47
C VAL A 134 1.91 1.40 -14.85
N THR A 135 2.71 1.04 -15.84
CA THR A 135 2.59 1.51 -17.22
C THR A 135 1.95 0.43 -18.10
N ASP A 136 1.56 0.79 -19.32
CA ASP A 136 1.06 -0.17 -20.32
C ASP A 136 2.19 -0.96 -21.01
N ALA A 137 3.46 -0.65 -20.71
CA ALA A 137 4.59 -1.35 -21.29
C ALA A 137 4.87 -2.65 -20.52
N THR A 138 5.41 -3.63 -21.23
CA THR A 138 5.81 -4.93 -20.67
C THR A 138 7.33 -5.03 -20.66
N CYS A 139 7.89 -5.65 -19.62
CA CYS A 139 9.30 -6.01 -19.53
C CYS A 139 9.64 -7.05 -20.60
N ASP A 140 10.68 -6.76 -21.38
CA ASP A 140 11.10 -7.61 -22.50
C ASP A 140 11.75 -8.92 -22.01
N ASP A 141 12.28 -8.93 -20.78
CA ASP A 141 12.99 -10.08 -20.20
C ASP A 141 12.05 -11.09 -19.51
N CYS A 142 11.07 -10.61 -18.73
CA CYS A 142 10.21 -11.48 -17.92
C CYS A 142 8.71 -11.38 -18.24
N GLY A 143 8.27 -10.44 -19.07
CA GLY A 143 6.86 -10.30 -19.42
C GLY A 143 5.97 -9.63 -18.36
N LEU A 144 6.51 -9.23 -17.21
CA LEU A 144 5.76 -8.42 -16.23
C LEU A 144 5.57 -6.98 -16.71
N PRO A 145 4.54 -6.27 -16.22
CA PRO A 145 4.38 -4.84 -16.51
C PRO A 145 5.61 -4.02 -16.08
N LYS A 146 5.91 -2.93 -16.80
CA LYS A 146 6.88 -1.93 -16.36
C LYS A 146 6.22 -0.93 -15.43
N ILE A 147 6.97 -0.44 -14.46
CA ILE A 147 6.59 0.64 -13.55
C ILE A 147 7.34 1.92 -13.91
N ARG A 148 6.69 3.06 -13.72
CA ARG A 148 7.34 4.37 -13.70
C ARG A 148 7.48 4.84 -12.27
N VAL A 149 8.71 5.12 -11.86
CA VAL A 149 9.05 5.63 -10.52
C VAL A 149 9.98 6.85 -10.65
N GLU A 150 9.85 7.82 -9.77
CA GLU A 150 10.71 9.01 -9.75
C GLU A 150 11.68 8.92 -8.59
N ARG A 151 12.98 8.97 -8.88
CA ARG A 151 14.08 9.04 -7.91
C ARG A 151 15.13 9.98 -8.46
N GLY A 152 14.84 11.27 -8.43
CA GLY A 152 15.68 12.33 -8.97
C GLY A 152 15.47 12.53 -10.47
N GLU A 153 15.19 11.45 -11.19
CA GLU A 153 14.58 11.50 -12.52
C GLU A 153 13.56 10.36 -12.67
N PRO A 154 12.72 10.36 -13.73
CA PRO A 154 11.81 9.25 -14.00
C PRO A 154 12.54 8.02 -14.54
N PHE A 155 12.37 6.88 -13.88
CA PHE A 155 12.83 5.56 -14.32
C PHE A 155 11.64 4.73 -14.79
N HIS A 156 11.85 3.93 -15.83
CA HIS A 156 10.88 2.94 -16.32
C HIS A 156 11.49 1.55 -16.14
N LEU A 157 11.12 0.88 -15.05
CA LEU A 157 11.74 -0.36 -14.59
C LEU A 157 10.77 -1.53 -14.69
N CYS A 158 11.27 -2.76 -14.62
CA CYS A 158 10.40 -3.92 -14.38
C CYS A 158 9.65 -3.79 -13.04
N LEU A 159 8.42 -4.30 -12.97
CA LEU A 159 7.67 -4.45 -11.72
C LEU A 159 8.40 -5.35 -10.71
N ASP A 160 9.13 -6.36 -11.19
CA ASP A 160 9.90 -7.25 -10.32
C ASP A 160 11.29 -6.68 -10.04
N PRO A 161 11.58 -6.29 -8.78
CA PRO A 161 12.90 -5.78 -8.41
C PRO A 161 14.01 -6.83 -8.54
N ALA A 162 13.68 -8.13 -8.62
CA ALA A 162 14.68 -9.15 -8.91
C ALA A 162 15.08 -9.19 -10.40
N CYS A 163 14.23 -8.66 -11.29
CA CYS A 163 14.48 -8.59 -12.73
C CYS A 163 15.19 -7.29 -13.12
N ASP A 164 14.78 -6.16 -12.54
CA ASP A 164 15.32 -4.83 -12.83
C ASP A 164 15.36 -3.99 -11.54
N PRO A 165 16.45 -4.12 -10.75
CA PRO A 165 16.54 -3.52 -9.42
C PRO A 165 16.56 -1.98 -9.48
N MET A 166 15.64 -1.34 -8.76
CA MET A 166 15.57 0.12 -8.70
C MET A 166 16.82 0.73 -8.07
N GLU A 167 17.40 0.07 -7.05
CA GLU A 167 18.63 0.52 -6.41
C GLU A 167 19.82 0.61 -7.37
N ASP A 168 19.92 -0.32 -8.32
CA ASP A 168 21.00 -0.34 -9.31
C ASP A 168 20.81 0.81 -10.29
N ALA A 169 19.60 0.97 -10.84
CA ALA A 169 19.29 2.07 -11.76
C ALA A 169 19.50 3.47 -11.12
N VAL A 170 19.12 3.63 -9.85
CA VAL A 170 19.31 4.90 -9.12
C VAL A 170 20.79 5.10 -8.77
N SER A 171 21.50 4.05 -8.36
CA SER A 171 22.93 4.10 -8.05
C SER A 171 23.76 4.46 -9.27
N ASP A 172 23.52 3.80 -10.41
CA ASP A 172 24.21 4.09 -11.67
C ASP A 172 24.08 5.56 -12.09
N ARG A 173 22.97 6.19 -11.72
CA ARG A 173 22.66 7.57 -12.09
C ARG A 173 23.13 8.63 -11.09
N PHE A 174 23.04 8.33 -9.79
CA PHE A 174 23.15 9.32 -8.71
C PHE A 174 24.18 8.98 -7.63
N ASP A 175 24.91 7.88 -7.73
CA ASP A 175 25.99 7.59 -6.78
C ASP A 175 27.08 8.66 -6.86
N ARG A 176 27.41 9.27 -5.72
CA ARG A 176 28.34 10.42 -5.62
C ARG A 176 27.93 11.64 -6.45
N ALA A 177 26.63 11.82 -6.69
CA ALA A 177 26.15 12.98 -7.45
C ALA A 177 26.16 14.29 -6.65
N TRP A 178 26.25 14.22 -5.32
CA TRP A 178 26.20 15.38 -4.42
C TRP A 178 27.18 15.20 -3.26
N ASP A 179 27.72 16.33 -2.79
CA ASP A 179 28.65 16.37 -1.66
C ASP A 179 27.91 16.23 -0.32
N CYS A 180 28.59 15.69 0.68
CA CYS A 180 28.10 15.66 2.05
C CYS A 180 28.16 17.08 2.66
N PRO A 181 27.09 17.57 3.30
CA PRO A 181 27.13 18.87 3.96
C PRO A 181 27.92 18.88 5.27
N ASP A 182 28.20 17.71 5.85
CA ASP A 182 28.83 17.57 7.17
C ASP A 182 30.32 17.17 7.11
N CYS A 183 30.83 16.78 5.94
CA CYS A 183 32.25 16.48 5.73
C CYS A 183 32.66 16.63 4.26
N GLU A 184 33.94 16.41 3.94
CA GLU A 184 34.49 16.57 2.58
C GLU A 184 34.23 15.35 1.66
N GLY A 185 33.35 14.43 2.05
CA GLY A 185 33.04 13.22 1.27
C GLY A 185 31.77 13.35 0.43
N ASP A 186 31.54 12.37 -0.44
CA ASP A 186 30.38 12.31 -1.31
C ASP A 186 29.20 11.56 -0.67
N LEU A 187 27.97 11.89 -1.10
CA LEU A 187 26.77 11.11 -0.81
C LEU A 187 26.66 9.92 -1.78
N ARG A 188 26.72 8.70 -1.21
CA ARG A 188 26.56 7.44 -1.94
C ARG A 188 25.10 7.03 -2.00
N VAL A 189 24.67 6.46 -3.11
CA VAL A 189 23.37 5.78 -3.16
C VAL A 189 23.49 4.45 -2.43
N ARG A 190 22.62 4.24 -1.45
CA ARG A 190 22.54 3.02 -0.66
C ARG A 190 21.10 2.51 -0.65
N SER A 191 20.93 1.21 -0.45
CA SER A 191 19.62 0.59 -0.33
C SER A 191 19.41 -0.04 1.05
N ALA A 192 18.15 -0.07 1.46
CA ALA A 192 17.64 -0.83 2.58
C ALA A 192 16.35 -1.51 2.12
N PRO A 193 15.83 -2.53 2.83
CA PRO A 193 14.60 -3.21 2.42
C PRO A 193 13.48 -2.21 2.10
N GLY A 194 13.08 -2.18 0.83
CA GLY A 194 12.00 -1.33 0.32
C GLY A 194 12.34 0.16 0.09
N ARG A 195 13.58 0.62 0.23
CA ARG A 195 13.95 2.02 -0.05
C ARG A 195 15.40 2.23 -0.46
N VAL A 196 15.62 3.29 -1.24
CA VAL A 196 16.94 3.87 -1.51
C VAL A 196 17.12 5.14 -0.67
N TYR A 197 18.35 5.40 -0.25
CA TYR A 197 18.74 6.57 0.54
C TYR A 197 20.15 7.01 0.17
N LEU A 198 20.47 8.25 0.49
CA LEU A 198 21.81 8.80 0.33
C LEU A 198 22.53 8.71 1.67
N GLY A 199 23.73 8.17 1.68
CA GLY A 199 24.55 8.09 2.89
C GLY A 199 25.99 8.49 2.61
N CYS A 200 26.60 9.23 3.53
CA CYS A 200 27.98 9.67 3.40
C CYS A 200 28.92 8.47 3.16
N GLU A 201 29.90 8.64 2.27
CA GLU A 201 30.91 7.62 2.02
C GLU A 201 31.83 7.38 3.22
N ASN A 202 32.06 8.41 4.04
CA ASN A 202 32.95 8.37 5.21
C ASN A 202 32.31 7.71 6.44
N TYR A 203 31.20 6.97 6.29
CA TYR A 203 30.64 6.17 7.37
C TYR A 203 31.66 5.11 7.84
N PRO A 204 31.91 4.93 9.16
CA PRO A 204 31.12 5.43 10.29
C PRO A 204 31.54 6.79 10.86
N ASP A 205 32.61 7.42 10.35
CA ASP A 205 33.12 8.69 10.88
C ASP A 205 32.18 9.87 10.60
N CYS A 206 31.36 9.76 9.55
CA CYS A 206 30.26 10.67 9.24
C CYS A 206 28.97 9.87 8.98
N GLU A 207 27.95 10.07 9.83
CA GLU A 207 26.68 9.33 9.81
C GLU A 207 25.55 10.03 9.03
N THR A 208 25.90 11.06 8.25
CA THR A 208 24.94 11.85 7.47
C THR A 208 24.19 10.97 6.48
N THR A 209 22.86 11.03 6.56
CA THR A 209 21.96 10.28 5.68
C THR A 209 20.74 11.12 5.29
N PHE A 210 20.30 10.96 4.05
CA PHE A 210 19.08 11.58 3.54
C PHE A 210 18.18 10.54 2.89
N SER A 211 16.87 10.66 3.08
CA SER A 211 15.91 9.84 2.34
C SER A 211 15.91 10.29 0.88
N PHE A 212 15.93 9.35 -0.06
CA PHE A 212 15.82 9.69 -1.49
C PHE A 212 14.34 9.98 -1.82
N PRO A 213 13.96 11.22 -2.17
CA PRO A 213 12.54 11.57 -2.37
C PRO A 213 11.92 10.90 -3.60
N ALA A 214 10.61 10.68 -3.54
CA ALA A 214 9.81 10.24 -4.68
C ALA A 214 9.43 11.44 -5.56
N GLY A 215 10.40 11.92 -6.33
CA GLY A 215 10.26 13.10 -7.19
C GLY A 215 11.47 13.30 -8.08
N VAL A 216 11.53 14.44 -8.76
CA VAL A 216 12.60 14.79 -9.71
C VAL A 216 13.45 15.93 -9.18
N VAL A 217 14.76 15.92 -9.46
CA VAL A 217 15.66 17.03 -9.16
C VAL A 217 15.43 18.13 -10.19
N VAL A 218 15.13 19.34 -9.70
CA VAL A 218 14.76 20.48 -10.55
C VAL A 218 15.65 21.70 -10.36
N ASP A 219 16.36 21.77 -9.24
CA ASP A 219 17.21 22.92 -8.91
C ASP A 219 18.29 22.54 -7.89
N GLU A 220 19.17 23.48 -7.58
CA GLU A 220 20.13 23.43 -6.47
C GLU A 220 19.71 24.45 -5.39
N CYS A 221 19.69 23.97 -4.14
CA CYS A 221 19.43 24.79 -2.98
C CYS A 221 20.69 25.60 -2.65
N ASP A 222 20.54 26.79 -2.07
CA ASP A 222 21.68 27.60 -1.64
C ASP A 222 22.59 26.90 -0.60
N CYS A 223 22.14 25.81 0.02
CA CYS A 223 22.98 24.95 0.87
C CYS A 223 23.85 23.95 0.10
N GLY A 224 23.79 23.93 -1.24
CA GLY A 224 24.54 23.02 -2.11
C GLY A 224 23.87 21.66 -2.37
N LEU A 225 22.74 21.38 -1.71
CA LEU A 225 21.98 20.14 -1.91
C LEU A 225 20.91 20.31 -3.01
N PRO A 226 20.51 19.22 -3.68
CA PRO A 226 19.50 19.27 -4.73
C PRO A 226 18.10 19.60 -4.18
N VAL A 227 17.31 20.28 -5.01
CA VAL A 227 15.89 20.55 -4.78
C VAL A 227 15.06 19.57 -5.59
N PHE A 228 14.13 18.91 -4.91
CA PHE A 228 13.20 17.96 -5.51
C PHE A 228 11.82 18.60 -5.70
N GLU A 229 11.22 18.36 -6.86
CA GLU A 229 9.78 18.50 -7.06
C GLU A 229 9.11 17.15 -6.76
N THR A 230 8.23 17.15 -5.74
CA THR A 230 7.48 15.97 -5.31
C THR A 230 5.98 16.26 -5.31
N ALA A 231 5.15 15.27 -5.02
CA ALA A 231 3.72 15.47 -4.79
C ALA A 231 3.41 16.44 -3.63
N ALA A 232 4.34 16.63 -2.69
CA ALA A 232 4.21 17.59 -1.59
C ALA A 232 4.66 19.02 -1.98
N GLY A 233 5.23 19.21 -3.17
CA GLY A 233 5.80 20.46 -3.65
C GLY A 233 7.33 20.41 -3.77
N LEU A 234 7.92 21.59 -3.91
CA LEU A 234 9.37 21.80 -3.98
C LEU A 234 9.99 21.74 -2.58
N GLY A 235 11.13 21.06 -2.45
CA GLY A 235 11.90 21.03 -1.20
C GLY A 235 13.35 20.58 -1.40
N CYS A 236 14.24 21.08 -0.55
CA CYS A 236 15.62 20.60 -0.47
C CYS A 236 15.65 19.10 -0.08
N LEU A 237 16.68 18.38 -0.53
CA LEU A 237 16.97 17.01 -0.09
C LEU A 237 17.05 16.89 1.45
N ASP A 238 17.62 17.89 2.10
CA ASP A 238 17.49 18.05 3.55
C ASP A 238 16.11 18.64 3.87
N GLY A 239 15.19 17.80 4.34
CA GLY A 239 13.84 18.19 4.73
C GLY A 239 13.77 19.14 5.93
N THR A 240 14.90 19.37 6.62
CA THR A 240 15.05 20.33 7.72
C THR A 240 15.76 21.62 7.31
N CYS A 241 16.14 21.75 6.04
CA CYS A 241 16.84 22.91 5.53
C CYS A 241 16.01 24.18 5.72
N ALA A 242 16.53 25.13 6.50
CA ALA A 242 15.90 26.43 6.75
C ALA A 242 16.16 27.44 5.61
N VAL A 243 16.97 27.07 4.62
CA VAL A 243 17.39 27.95 3.52
C VAL A 243 16.33 27.86 2.42
N GLY A 244 15.43 28.84 2.37
CA GLY A 244 14.32 28.89 1.40
C GLY A 244 14.69 29.41 0.00
N GLY A 245 15.98 29.55 -0.30
CA GLY A 245 16.48 29.99 -1.59
C GLY A 245 16.80 28.79 -2.49
N HIS A 246 16.14 28.71 -3.63
CA HIS A 246 16.49 27.79 -4.71
C HIS A 246 16.98 28.65 -5.87
N THR A 247 18.13 28.28 -6.43
CA THR A 247 18.78 29.05 -7.49
C THR A 247 18.06 28.86 -8.82
N ALA A 248 16.82 29.35 -8.92
CA ALA A 248 15.99 29.23 -10.11
C ALA A 248 16.82 29.50 -11.37
N SER A 249 17.16 28.41 -12.06
CA SER A 249 17.98 28.44 -13.26
C SER A 249 17.38 29.49 -14.18
N LYS A 250 18.14 30.58 -14.42
CA LYS A 250 17.78 31.67 -15.32
C LYS A 250 17.52 31.08 -16.71
N LYS A 251 16.29 30.62 -16.98
CA LYS A 251 15.84 30.33 -18.34
C LYS A 251 15.72 31.65 -19.08
N ALA A 252 16.68 31.84 -20.00
CA ALA A 252 16.59 32.54 -21.27
C ALA A 252 15.42 33.54 -21.42
N LYS A 253 15.72 34.83 -21.24
CA LYS A 253 15.01 35.88 -21.99
C LYS A 253 15.61 35.90 -23.40
N SER A 254 14.81 35.38 -24.34
CA SER A 254 14.58 35.91 -25.70
C SER A 254 15.51 37.04 -26.17
N GLU A 255 16.25 36.76 -27.24
CA GLU A 255 16.51 37.72 -28.33
C GLU A 255 15.95 37.13 -29.63
#